data_AF-A0A7Y3B7U8-F1
#
_entry.id   AF-A0A7Y3B7U8-F1
#
_cell.length_a   1.000
_cell.length_b   1.000
_cell.length_c   1.000
_cell.angle_alpha   90.00
_cell.angle_beta   90.00
_cell.angle_gamma   90.00
#
_symmetry.space_group_name_H-M   'P 1'
#
loop_
_entity.id
_entity.type
_entity.pdbx_description
1 polymer ?
#
loop_
_entity_poly.entity_id
_entity_poly.type
_entity_poly.pdbx_seq_one_letter_code
_entity_poly.pdbx_strand_id
1 'polypeptide(L)'
;MTDLGTIFSGIRTAISVTDKVLPKKGTRINDKVKAVSAMQRAINTTEAYLTRSKNHYIPNEQLSNLWLDAFTAMIKIDKQLALSLRQKSKFWSNPQKWIKEDGAMELIPDLNGLNEKCEMILLELQKRKKL
;
A
#
# COMPACT_ATOMS: atom_id res chain seq x y z
N MET A 1 3.70 -30.90 -8.74
CA MET A 1 4.08 -29.48 -8.74
C MET A 1 3.13 -28.76 -9.68
N THR A 2 2.19 -27.99 -9.14
CA THR A 2 1.25 -27.20 -9.95
C THR A 2 1.66 -25.74 -9.90
N ASP A 3 2.00 -25.25 -11.09
CA ASP A 3 2.39 -23.89 -11.44
C ASP A 3 1.25 -22.89 -11.18
N LEU A 4 1.55 -21.76 -10.52
CA LEU A 4 0.61 -20.68 -10.20
C LEU A 4 0.84 -19.44 -11.08
N GLY A 5 1.31 -19.65 -12.30
CA GLY A 5 1.68 -18.58 -13.25
C GLY A 5 0.60 -18.17 -14.25
N THR A 6 -0.70 -18.05 -13.94
CA THR A 6 -1.67 -17.47 -14.91
C THR A 6 -2.99 -16.95 -14.31
N ILE A 7 -3.00 -15.81 -13.58
CA ILE A 7 -4.28 -15.15 -13.20
C ILE A 7 -4.37 -13.67 -13.61
N PHE A 8 -3.35 -13.07 -14.22
CA PHE A 8 -3.43 -11.68 -14.70
C PHE A 8 -3.44 -11.59 -16.23
N SER A 9 -4.53 -12.03 -16.86
CA SER A 9 -4.87 -11.60 -18.21
C SER A 9 -6.39 -11.59 -18.37
N GLY A 10 -6.96 -10.40 -18.56
CA GLY A 10 -8.35 -10.24 -18.98
C GLY A 10 -9.20 -9.31 -18.12
N ILE A 11 -8.94 -8.00 -18.18
CA ILE A 11 -9.99 -7.00 -17.88
C ILE A 11 -10.13 -6.09 -19.10
N ARG A 12 -11.13 -6.38 -19.94
CA ARG A 12 -11.77 -5.40 -20.81
C ARG A 12 -13.29 -5.52 -20.65
N THR A 13 -13.82 -4.51 -19.97
CA THR A 13 -15.10 -3.82 -20.18
C THR A 13 -16.39 -4.63 -20.33
N ALA A 14 -17.18 -4.64 -19.26
CA ALA A 14 -18.63 -4.47 -19.34
C ALA A 14 -19.11 -3.74 -18.06
N ILE A 15 -19.37 -2.44 -18.18
CA ILE A 15 -20.04 -1.65 -17.13
C ILE A 15 -21.54 -1.87 -17.35
N SER A 16 -22.16 -2.75 -16.57
CA SER A 16 -23.61 -2.78 -16.45
C SER A 16 -24.03 -2.09 -15.17
N VAL A 17 -24.91 -1.11 -15.34
CA VAL A 17 -25.54 -0.30 -14.31
C VAL A 17 -26.34 -1.20 -13.39
N THR A 18 -25.78 -1.54 -12.23
CA THR A 18 -26.54 -2.05 -11.10
C THR A 18 -26.03 -1.38 -9.82
N ASP A 19 -26.60 -0.22 -9.51
CA ASP A 19 -26.63 0.35 -8.15
C ASP A 19 -27.52 -0.52 -7.24
N LYS A 20 -27.22 -1.81 -7.17
CA LYS A 20 -27.77 -2.72 -6.16
C LYS A 20 -26.87 -2.60 -4.95
N VAL A 21 -27.40 -1.92 -3.92
CA VAL A 21 -26.89 -1.85 -2.54
C VAL A 21 -25.93 -3.00 -2.26
N LEU A 22 -24.64 -2.74 -2.46
CA LEU A 22 -23.62 -3.72 -2.14
C LEU A 22 -23.74 -4.00 -0.65
N PRO A 23 -23.85 -5.26 -0.20
CA PRO A 23 -23.86 -5.54 1.21
C PRO A 23 -22.61 -4.91 1.84
N LYS A 24 -22.75 -4.24 3.00
CA LYS A 24 -21.63 -3.59 3.72
C LYS A 24 -20.38 -4.49 3.87
N LYS A 25 -20.55 -5.81 3.78
CA LYS A 25 -19.48 -6.82 3.73
C LYS A 25 -18.65 -6.78 2.43
N GLY A 26 -19.30 -6.63 1.27
CA GLY A 26 -18.64 -6.51 -0.04
C GLY A 26 -17.85 -5.22 -0.20
N THR A 27 -18.35 -4.11 0.33
CA THR A 27 -17.62 -2.82 0.34
C THR A 27 -16.36 -2.90 1.19
N ARG A 28 -16.42 -3.52 2.38
CA ARG A 28 -15.26 -3.67 3.28
C ARG A 28 -14.15 -4.56 2.69
N ILE A 29 -14.50 -5.61 1.95
CA ILE A 29 -13.50 -6.45 1.26
C ILE A 29 -12.82 -5.65 0.14
N ASN A 30 -13.60 -4.95 -0.68
CA ASN A 30 -13.06 -4.12 -1.75
C ASN A 30 -12.16 -3.00 -1.22
N ASP A 31 -12.53 -2.37 -0.10
CA ASP A 31 -11.71 -1.35 0.55
C ASP A 31 -10.36 -1.93 1.00
N LYS A 32 -10.36 -3.12 1.64
CA LYS A 32 -9.12 -3.80 2.03
C LYS A 32 -8.23 -4.14 0.83
N VAL A 33 -8.81 -4.66 -0.25
CA VAL A 33 -8.06 -4.97 -1.49
C VAL A 33 -7.45 -3.70 -2.10
N LYS A 34 -8.21 -2.60 -2.15
CA LYS A 34 -7.72 -1.30 -2.64
C LYS A 34 -6.56 -0.78 -1.79
N ALA A 35 -6.67 -0.85 -0.47
CA ALA A 35 -5.61 -0.38 0.43
C ALA A 35 -4.32 -1.20 0.32
N VAL A 36 -4.44 -2.54 0.28
CA VAL A 36 -3.27 -3.41 0.07
C VAL A 36 -2.63 -3.12 -1.29
N SER A 37 -3.44 -2.97 -2.35
CA SER A 37 -2.94 -2.68 -3.70
C SER A 37 -2.22 -1.33 -3.78
N ALA A 38 -2.74 -0.29 -3.12
CA ALA A 38 -2.10 1.01 -3.05
C ALA A 38 -0.77 0.94 -2.28
N MET A 39 -0.75 0.25 -1.13
CA MET A 39 0.45 0.06 -0.32
C MET A 39 1.53 -0.73 -1.08
N GLN A 40 1.16 -1.83 -1.76
CA GLN A 40 2.11 -2.62 -2.54
C GLN A 40 2.71 -1.82 -3.71
N ARG A 41 1.88 -1.00 -4.39
CA ARG A 41 2.38 -0.11 -5.44
C ARG A 41 3.41 0.88 -4.89
N ALA A 42 3.14 1.47 -3.74
CA ALA A 42 4.07 2.40 -3.10
C ALA A 42 5.38 1.70 -2.69
N ILE A 43 5.31 0.48 -2.14
CA ILE A 43 6.47 -0.35 -1.79
C ILE A 43 7.32 -0.63 -3.02
N ASN A 44 6.74 -1.27 -4.04
CA ASN A 44 7.48 -1.69 -5.24
C ASN A 44 8.12 -0.49 -5.96
N THR A 45 7.40 0.64 -6.03
CA THR A 45 7.95 1.86 -6.65
C THR A 45 9.09 2.43 -5.82
N THR A 46 9.00 2.36 -4.49
CA THR A 46 10.08 2.80 -3.60
C THR A 46 11.32 1.92 -3.74
N GLU A 47 11.16 0.59 -3.78
CA GLU A 47 12.27 -0.36 -3.97
C GLU A 47 12.97 -0.14 -5.32
N ALA A 48 12.19 0.01 -6.39
CA ALA A 48 12.73 0.30 -7.72
C ALA A 48 13.47 1.65 -7.76
N TYR A 49 12.92 2.67 -7.10
CA TYR A 49 13.58 3.97 -6.99
C TYR A 49 14.90 3.88 -6.23
N LEU A 50 14.93 3.24 -5.05
CA LEU A 50 16.13 3.09 -4.24
C LEU A 50 17.21 2.29 -4.96
N THR A 51 16.83 1.25 -5.69
CA THR A 51 17.75 0.49 -6.54
C THR A 51 18.39 1.40 -7.60
N ARG A 52 17.61 2.22 -8.29
CA ARG A 52 18.09 3.14 -9.33
C ARG A 52 18.91 4.30 -8.76
N SER A 53 18.53 4.82 -7.60
CA SER A 53 19.22 5.92 -6.94
C SER A 53 20.46 5.46 -6.17
N LYS A 54 20.82 4.16 -6.20
CA LYS A 54 21.90 3.58 -5.39
C LYS A 54 21.72 3.89 -3.90
N ASN A 55 20.50 3.74 -3.41
CA ASN A 55 20.06 4.03 -2.04
C ASN A 55 20.22 5.50 -1.60
N HIS A 56 20.32 6.45 -2.54
CA HIS A 56 20.27 7.87 -2.20
C HIS A 56 18.83 8.32 -1.97
N TYR A 57 18.59 8.92 -0.80
CA TYR A 57 17.31 9.50 -0.43
C TYR A 57 17.21 10.96 -0.91
N ILE A 58 16.82 11.12 -2.17
CA ILE A 58 16.51 12.42 -2.79
C ILE A 58 14.98 12.62 -2.76
N PRO A 59 14.47 13.87 -2.58
CA PRO A 59 13.04 14.15 -2.68
C PRO A 59 12.41 13.55 -3.93
N ASN A 60 11.23 12.95 -3.76
CA ASN A 60 10.50 12.29 -4.84
C ASN A 60 8.99 12.49 -4.62
N GLU A 61 8.41 13.42 -5.37
CA GLU A 61 6.98 13.76 -5.30
C GLU A 61 6.09 12.56 -5.65
N GLN A 62 6.47 11.77 -6.66
CA GLN A 62 5.71 10.58 -7.05
C GLN A 62 5.63 9.57 -5.89
N LEU A 63 6.74 9.30 -5.20
CA LEU A 63 6.72 8.44 -4.02
C LEU A 63 5.88 9.05 -2.90
N SER A 64 6.03 10.36 -2.64
CA SER A 64 5.24 11.06 -1.64
C SER A 64 3.72 10.88 -1.88
N ASN A 65 3.29 11.03 -3.13
CA ASN A 65 1.89 10.87 -3.53
C ASN A 65 1.42 9.41 -3.44
N LEU A 66 2.22 8.44 -3.87
CA LEU A 66 1.86 7.01 -3.74
C LEU A 66 1.66 6.58 -2.28
N TRP A 67 2.52 7.06 -1.38
CA TRP A 67 2.37 6.80 0.06
C TRP A 67 1.16 7.54 0.66
N LEU A 68 0.80 8.71 0.13
CA LEU A 68 -0.41 9.44 0.53
C LEU A 68 -1.69 8.72 0.09
N ASP A 69 -1.70 8.14 -1.12
CA ASP A 69 -2.79 7.32 -1.63
C ASP A 69 -2.97 6.07 -0.75
N ALA A 70 -1.86 5.40 -0.40
CA ALA A 70 -1.87 4.26 0.50
C ALA A 70 -2.42 4.63 1.89
N PHE A 71 -2.00 5.78 2.46
CA PHE A 71 -2.57 6.32 3.70
C PHE A 71 -4.09 6.50 3.60
N THR A 72 -4.56 7.17 2.54
CA THR A 72 -5.98 7.51 2.36
C THR A 72 -6.85 6.25 2.24
N ALA A 73 -6.35 5.22 1.57
CA ALA A 73 -7.03 3.94 1.48
C ALA A 73 -6.99 3.16 2.81
N MET A 74 -5.87 3.21 3.54
CA MET A 74 -5.67 2.42 4.76
C MET A 74 -6.39 2.98 5.99
N ILE A 75 -6.68 4.29 6.05
CA ILE A 75 -7.25 4.93 7.26
C ILE A 75 -8.59 4.32 7.72
N LYS A 76 -9.35 3.73 6.79
CA LYS A 76 -10.64 3.06 7.07
C LYS A 76 -10.48 1.62 7.57
N ILE A 77 -9.27 1.05 7.48
CA ILE A 77 -8.97 -0.35 7.76
C ILE A 77 -8.10 -0.46 9.01
N ASP A 78 -6.98 0.25 9.01
CA ASP A 78 -6.00 0.28 10.10
C ASP A 78 -5.45 1.70 10.25
N LYS A 79 -5.93 2.40 11.28
CA LYS A 79 -5.53 3.78 11.57
C LYS A 79 -4.07 3.88 12.00
N GLN A 80 -3.56 2.91 12.74
CA GLN A 80 -2.19 2.95 13.23
C GLN A 80 -1.21 2.76 12.07
N LEU A 81 -1.47 1.79 11.20
CA LEU A 81 -0.70 1.61 9.97
C LEU A 81 -0.80 2.84 9.08
N ALA A 82 -2.00 3.40 8.89
CA ALA A 82 -2.18 4.59 8.07
C ALA A 82 -1.32 5.77 8.55
N LEU A 83 -1.16 5.98 9.86
CA LEU A 83 -0.28 7.03 10.39
C LEU A 83 1.17 6.83 9.94
N SER A 84 1.69 5.58 9.98
CA SER A 84 3.04 5.27 9.50
C SER A 84 3.20 5.53 8.00
N LEU A 85 2.18 5.20 7.19
CA LEU A 85 2.17 5.49 5.74
C LEU A 85 2.20 6.99 5.46
N ARG A 86 1.49 7.79 6.27
CA ARG A 86 1.53 9.25 6.18
C ARG A 86 2.91 9.81 6.50
N GLN A 87 3.62 9.26 7.48
CA GLN A 87 5.01 9.68 7.75
C GLN A 87 5.92 9.35 6.57
N LYS A 88 5.76 8.18 5.95
CA LYS A 88 6.52 7.82 4.75
C LYS A 88 6.26 8.76 3.57
N SER A 89 5.01 9.18 3.37
CA SER A 89 4.67 10.23 2.40
C SER A 89 5.42 11.54 2.66
N LYS A 90 5.44 12.02 3.91
CA LYS A 90 6.17 13.23 4.30
C LYS A 90 7.69 13.06 4.22
N PHE A 91 8.21 11.88 4.46
CA PHE A 91 9.63 11.60 4.28
C PHE A 91 10.03 11.87 2.83
N TRP A 92 9.28 11.31 1.87
CA TRP A 92 9.59 11.45 0.46
C TRP A 92 9.47 12.87 -0.10
N SER A 93 8.80 13.80 0.59
CA SER A 93 8.80 15.21 0.19
C SER A 93 10.10 15.94 0.53
N ASN A 94 10.80 15.56 1.60
CA ASN A 94 12.12 16.11 1.95
C ASN A 94 12.93 15.16 2.83
N PRO A 95 13.54 14.08 2.28
CA PRO A 95 14.26 13.09 3.07
C PRO A 95 15.42 13.66 3.89
N GLN A 96 16.09 14.68 3.36
CA GLN A 96 17.26 15.29 3.99
C GLN A 96 16.91 15.98 5.32
N LYS A 97 15.68 16.49 5.47
CA LYS A 97 15.21 17.02 6.75
C LYS A 97 15.16 15.93 7.81
N TRP A 98 14.63 14.76 7.46
CA TRP A 98 14.45 13.63 8.37
C TRP A 98 15.78 12.97 8.74
N ILE A 99 16.70 12.86 7.78
CA ILE A 99 18.04 12.31 8.03
C ILE A 99 18.84 13.17 9.03
N LYS A 100 18.59 14.47 9.06
CA LYS A 100 19.27 15.43 9.96
C LYS A 100 18.65 15.50 11.34
N GLU A 101 17.39 15.09 11.49
CA GLU A 101 16.64 15.19 12.73
C GLU A 101 16.83 13.90 13.53
N ASP A 102 17.38 14.02 14.74
CA ASP A 102 17.70 12.87 15.56
C ASP A 102 16.44 12.05 15.90
N GLY A 103 16.54 10.73 15.78
CA GLY A 103 15.42 9.79 15.94
C GLY A 103 14.32 9.84 14.86
N ALA A 104 14.32 10.79 13.93
CA ALA A 104 13.22 10.91 12.95
C ALA A 104 13.12 9.72 11.99
N MET A 105 14.24 9.05 11.70
CA MET A 105 14.27 7.85 10.85
C MET A 105 13.58 6.64 11.50
N GLU A 106 13.49 6.57 12.84
CA GLU A 106 12.79 5.49 13.57
C GLU A 106 11.27 5.53 13.33
N LEU A 107 10.75 6.70 12.96
CA LEU A 107 9.33 6.90 12.67
C LEU A 107 8.95 6.43 11.26
N ILE A 108 9.93 6.19 10.39
CA ILE A 108 9.71 5.78 9.01
C ILE A 108 9.68 4.25 8.99
N PRO A 109 8.53 3.63 8.70
CA PRO A 109 8.45 2.17 8.65
C PRO A 109 9.36 1.65 7.53
N ASP A 110 10.04 0.52 7.75
CA ASP A 110 10.81 -0.15 6.71
C ASP A 110 9.89 -0.81 5.67
N LEU A 111 10.44 -1.22 4.53
CA LEU A 111 9.63 -1.78 3.43
C LEU A 111 9.21 -3.24 3.70
N ASN A 112 10.05 -4.02 4.38
CA ASN A 112 9.78 -5.44 4.66
C ASN A 112 8.63 -5.57 5.66
N GLY A 113 8.66 -4.82 6.76
CA GLY A 113 7.57 -4.81 7.74
C GLY A 113 6.25 -4.32 7.16
N LEU A 114 6.27 -3.47 6.13
CA LEU A 114 5.05 -3.09 5.41
C LEU A 114 4.55 -4.20 4.47
N ASN A 115 5.44 -4.94 3.80
CA ASN A 115 5.08 -6.12 3.02
C ASN A 115 4.44 -7.20 3.91
N GLU A 116 5.01 -7.47 5.09
CA GLU A 116 4.43 -8.41 6.05
C GLU A 116 3.01 -7.99 6.47
N LYS A 117 2.78 -6.68 6.65
CA LYS A 117 1.45 -6.14 6.94
C LYS A 117 0.48 -6.30 5.76
N CYS A 118 0.92 -6.14 4.51
CA CYS A 118 0.10 -6.49 3.33
C CYS A 118 -0.36 -7.95 3.42
N GLU A 119 0.57 -8.87 3.65
CA GLU A 119 0.28 -10.31 3.72
C GLU A 119 -0.68 -10.66 4.85
N MET A 120 -0.50 -10.09 6.04
CA MET A 120 -1.44 -10.30 7.16
C MET A 120 -2.87 -9.87 6.80
N ILE A 121 -3.04 -8.69 6.18
CA ILE A 121 -4.35 -8.18 5.76
C ILE A 121 -4.98 -9.11 4.70
N LEU A 122 -4.19 -9.63 3.76
CA LEU A 122 -4.65 -10.58 2.74
C LEU A 122 -5.04 -11.93 3.33
N LEU A 123 -4.26 -12.48 4.26
CA LEU A 123 -4.58 -13.73 4.95
C LEU A 123 -5.89 -13.61 5.74
N GLU A 124 -6.12 -12.49 6.42
CA GLU A 124 -7.41 -12.22 7.07
C GLU A 124 -8.58 -12.23 6.09
N LEU A 125 -8.40 -11.69 4.88
CA LEU A 125 -9.41 -11.70 3.84
C LEU A 125 -9.71 -13.12 3.35
N GLN A 126 -8.68 -13.94 3.14
CA GLN A 126 -8.82 -15.33 2.69
C GLN A 126 -9.55 -16.20 3.72
N LYS A 127 -9.20 -16.08 5.01
CA LYS A 127 -9.88 -16.82 6.09
C LYS A 127 -11.39 -16.53 6.14
N ARG A 128 -11.79 -15.29 5.85
CA ARG A 128 -13.19 -14.85 5.84
C ARG A 128 -13.98 -15.26 4.60
N LYS A 129 -13.32 -15.67 3.51
CA LYS A 129 -13.98 -16.20 2.30
C LYS A 129 -14.30 -17.70 2.41
N LYS A 130 -13.62 -18.42 3.30
CA LYS A 130 -13.85 -19.86 3.55
C LYS A 130 -14.95 -20.16 4.58
N LEU A 131 -15.53 -19.12 5.19
CA LEU A 131 -16.67 -19.14 6.11
C LEU A 131 -17.90 -18.55 5.41
#